data_AF-A0A091GPC8-F1
#
_entry.id   AF-A0A091GPC8-F1
#
_cell.length_a   1.000
_cell.length_b   1.000
_cell.length_c   1.000
_cell.angle_alpha   90.00
_cell.angle_beta   90.00
_cell.angle_gamma   90.00
#
_symmetry.space_group_name_H-M   'P 1'
#
loop_
_entity.id
_entity.type
_entity.pdbx_description
1 polymer ?
#
loop_
_entity_poly.entity_id
_entity_poly.type
_entity_poly.pdbx_seq_one_letter_code
_entity_poly.pdbx_strand_id
1 'polypeptide(L)'
;MDAIHKLKILVIFLSLATFVVMVILNAGNATGIFKGLFRTTPGNISAKCSTDFTPADWTFLIWIVIYAWQLAWLLYALSGVCRRY
;
A
#
# COMPACT_ATOMS: atom_id res chain seq x y z
N MET A 1 18.11 -28.06 -1.39
CA MET A 1 16.69 -27.59 -1.45
C MET A 1 16.41 -26.55 -0.37
N ASP A 2 17.21 -26.47 0.69
CA ASP A 2 17.05 -25.55 1.82
C ASP A 2 17.27 -24.08 1.50
N ALA A 3 18.22 -23.75 0.62
CA ALA A 3 18.51 -22.36 0.24
C ALA A 3 17.32 -21.69 -0.45
N ILE A 4 16.63 -22.40 -1.34
CA ILE A 4 15.42 -21.90 -2.02
C ILE A 4 14.27 -21.69 -1.03
N HIS A 5 14.15 -22.56 -0.03
CA HIS A 5 13.11 -22.41 0.99
C HIS A 5 13.36 -21.17 1.87
N LYS A 6 14.59 -20.98 2.35
CA LYS A 6 14.99 -19.78 3.11
C LYS A 6 14.83 -18.50 2.29
N LEU A 7 15.20 -18.53 1.01
CA LEU A 7 15.03 -17.39 0.10
C LEU A 7 13.55 -17.04 -0.09
N LYS A 8 12.66 -18.02 -0.26
CA LYS A 8 11.21 -17.78 -0.36
C LYS A 8 10.65 -17.07 0.86
N ILE A 9 11.03 -17.51 2.06
CA ILE A 9 10.61 -16.89 3.32
C ILE A 9 11.09 -15.44 3.37
N LEU A 10 12.36 -15.20 3.08
CA LEU A 10 12.96 -13.87 3.07
C LEU A 10 12.23 -12.94 2.10
N VAL A 11 11.93 -13.39 0.88
CA VAL A 11 11.22 -12.60 -0.13
C VAL A 11 9.80 -12.26 0.31
N ILE A 12 9.08 -13.19 0.96
CA ILE A 12 7.72 -12.93 1.46
C ILE A 12 7.74 -11.87 2.58
N PHE A 13 8.65 -11.99 3.55
CA PHE A 13 8.79 -10.98 4.60
C PHE A 13 9.24 -9.62 4.05
N LEU A 14 10.19 -9.60 3.12
CA LEU A 14 10.63 -8.37 2.48
C LEU A 14 9.49 -7.70 1.70
N SER A 15 8.68 -8.49 0.98
CA SER A 15 7.51 -7.99 0.25
C SER A 15 6.45 -7.41 1.18
N LEU A 16 6.22 -8.03 2.35
CA LEU A 16 5.31 -7.51 3.35
C LEU A 16 5.83 -6.20 3.96
N ALA A 17 7.11 -6.13 4.28
CA ALA A 17 7.74 -4.94 4.84
C ALA A 17 7.69 -3.75 3.85
N THR A 18 8.06 -3.98 2.58
CA THR A 18 7.99 -2.94 1.55
C THR A 18 6.55 -2.50 1.28
N PHE A 19 5.59 -3.41 1.29
CA PHE A 19 4.18 -3.09 1.17
C PHE A 19 3.70 -2.19 2.33
N VAL A 20 4.02 -2.54 3.58
CA VAL A 20 3.64 -1.73 4.75
C VAL A 20 4.24 -0.33 4.69
N VAL A 21 5.53 -0.21 4.36
CA VAL A 21 6.19 1.09 4.18
C VAL A 21 5.50 1.91 3.09
N MET A 22 5.16 1.28 1.95
CA MET A 22 4.45 1.94 0.87
C MET A 22 3.08 2.45 1.31
N VAL A 23 2.28 1.64 2.00
CA VAL A 23 0.95 2.04 2.49
C VAL A 23 1.04 3.20 3.49
N ILE A 24 2.02 3.17 4.41
CA ILE A 24 2.22 4.27 5.37
C ILE A 24 2.57 5.57 4.65
N LEU A 25 3.50 5.52 3.69
CA LEU A 25 3.87 6.71 2.90
C LEU A 25 2.68 7.24 2.10
N ASN A 26 1.88 6.36 1.49
CA ASN A 26 0.72 6.75 0.71
C ASN A 26 -0.40 7.34 1.59
N ALA A 27 -0.68 6.73 2.74
CA ALA A 27 -1.65 7.23 3.71
C ALA A 27 -1.23 8.57 4.31
N GLY A 28 0.06 8.74 4.63
CA GLY A 28 0.60 10.01 5.12
C GLY A 28 0.61 11.11 4.06
N ASN A 29 0.79 10.76 2.79
CA ASN A 29 0.60 11.67 1.66
C ASN A 29 -0.87 12.08 1.50
N ALA A 30 -1.81 11.13 1.59
CA ALA A 30 -3.24 11.39 1.44
C ALA A 30 -3.80 12.29 2.55
N THR A 31 -3.38 12.07 3.79
CA THR A 31 -3.80 12.85 4.97
C THR A 31 -3.04 14.16 5.14
N GLY A 32 -1.91 14.33 4.44
CA GLY A 32 -1.04 15.49 4.59
C GLY A 32 -0.34 15.57 5.95
N ILE A 33 -0.16 14.43 6.64
CA ILE A 33 0.59 14.36 7.91
C ILE A 33 2.08 14.63 7.66
N PHE A 34 2.62 14.17 6.53
CA PHE A 34 4.02 14.36 6.16
C PHE A 34 4.26 15.68 5.40
N LYS A 35 3.91 16.82 6.01
CA LYS A 35 3.99 18.16 5.37
C LYS A 35 5.41 18.60 4.92
N GLY A 36 6.46 17.92 5.38
CA GLY A 36 7.84 18.13 4.93
C GLY A 36 8.31 17.17 3.82
N LEU A 37 7.66 16.02 3.66
CA LEU A 37 8.00 15.00 2.66
C LEU A 37 7.14 15.14 1.39
N PHE A 38 5.87 15.49 1.56
CA PHE A 38 4.92 15.74 0.48
C PHE A 38 4.41 17.17 0.56
N ARG A 39 4.50 17.92 -0.54
CA ARG A 39 4.12 19.34 -0.61
C ARG A 39 2.60 19.55 -0.72
N THR A 40 1.90 18.57 -1.27
CA THR A 40 0.47 18.65 -1.62
C THR A 40 -0.17 17.27 -1.55
N THR A 41 -1.40 17.18 -1.06
CA THR A 41 -2.17 15.92 -1.08
C THR A 41 -2.88 15.74 -2.44
N PRO A 42 -3.19 14.50 -2.85
CA PRO A 42 -3.96 14.23 -4.07
C PRO A 42 -5.30 14.97 -4.11
N GLY A 43 -6.04 15.01 -2.99
CA GLY A 43 -7.30 15.74 -2.89
C GLY A 43 -7.13 17.26 -3.07
N ASN A 44 -6.07 17.84 -2.52
CA ASN A 44 -5.79 19.27 -2.68
C ASN A 44 -5.44 19.64 -4.14
N ILE A 45 -4.78 18.74 -4.87
CA ILE A 45 -4.52 18.92 -6.31
C ILE A 45 -5.82 18.75 -7.10
N SER A 46 -6.62 17.73 -6.78
CA SER A 46 -7.92 17.44 -7.41
C SER A 46 -8.86 18.64 -7.29
N ALA A 47 -8.99 19.23 -6.10
CA ALA A 47 -9.79 20.42 -5.87
C ALA A 47 -9.30 21.65 -6.66
N LYS A 48 -7.98 21.81 -6.79
CA LYS A 48 -7.35 22.92 -7.51
C LYS A 48 -7.46 22.81 -9.03
N CYS A 49 -7.55 21.58 -9.56
CA CYS A 49 -7.71 21.27 -10.98
C CYS A 49 -9.07 20.61 -11.24
N SER A 50 -10.14 21.24 -10.75
CA SER A 50 -11.52 20.75 -10.94
C SER A 50 -11.96 20.95 -12.40
N THR A 51 -12.28 19.84 -13.05
CA THR A 51 -12.91 19.74 -14.37
C THR A 51 -14.10 18.78 -14.23
N ASP A 52 -14.98 18.70 -15.24
CA ASP A 52 -16.11 17.75 -15.22
C ASP A 52 -15.68 16.27 -15.11
N PHE A 53 -14.40 15.98 -15.36
CA PHE A 53 -13.82 14.65 -15.25
C PHE A 53 -13.03 14.43 -13.95
N THR A 54 -12.83 15.47 -13.15
CA THR A 54 -12.05 15.39 -11.93
C THR A 54 -12.87 14.67 -10.86
N PRO A 55 -12.41 13.50 -10.37
CA PRO A 55 -13.19 12.72 -9.42
C PRO A 55 -13.29 13.46 -8.08
N ALA A 56 -14.47 13.34 -7.46
CA ALA A 56 -14.70 13.89 -6.13
C ALA A 56 -13.76 13.23 -5.11
N ASP A 57 -13.40 13.95 -4.04
CA ASP A 57 -12.36 13.53 -3.08
C ASP A 57 -12.62 12.15 -2.45
N TRP A 58 -13.88 11.77 -2.25
CA TRP A 58 -14.26 10.47 -1.71
C TRP A 58 -13.89 9.31 -2.66
N THR A 59 -13.75 9.55 -3.96
CA THR A 59 -13.38 8.53 -4.95
C THR A 59 -11.98 7.96 -4.68
N PHE A 60 -11.10 8.74 -4.04
CA PHE A 60 -9.78 8.26 -3.63
C PHE A 60 -9.83 7.19 -2.52
N LEU A 61 -10.99 6.89 -1.93
CA LEU A 61 -11.17 5.76 -1.01
C LEU A 61 -10.95 4.40 -1.68
N ILE A 62 -10.97 4.32 -3.02
CA ILE A 62 -10.65 3.09 -3.76
C ILE A 62 -9.29 2.49 -3.38
N TRP A 63 -8.32 3.34 -3.01
CA TRP A 63 -7.00 2.90 -2.58
C TRP A 63 -7.05 2.02 -1.32
N ILE A 64 -8.00 2.27 -0.41
CA ILE A 64 -8.19 1.44 0.79
C ILE A 64 -8.59 0.02 0.38
N VAL A 65 -9.49 -0.12 -0.59
CA VAL A 65 -9.96 -1.42 -1.10
C VAL A 65 -8.81 -2.18 -1.77
N ILE A 66 -8.02 -1.49 -2.61
CA ILE A 66 -6.87 -2.08 -3.29
C ILE A 66 -5.83 -2.54 -2.27
N TYR A 67 -5.50 -1.72 -1.27
CA TYR A 67 -4.52 -2.09 -0.25
C TYR A 67 -5.02 -3.22 0.65
N ALA A 68 -6.30 -3.23 1.03
CA ALA A 68 -6.88 -4.33 1.79
C ALA A 68 -6.80 -5.66 1.02
N TRP A 69 -7.10 -5.63 -0.27
CA TRP A 69 -6.99 -6.81 -1.13
C TRP A 69 -5.53 -7.29 -1.28
N GLN A 70 -4.60 -6.36 -1.48
CA GLN A 70 -3.18 -6.68 -1.60
C GLN A 70 -2.62 -7.26 -0.30
N LEU A 71 -3.04 -6.73 0.85
CA LEU A 71 -2.69 -7.26 2.16
C LEU A 71 -3.24 -8.68 2.34
N ALA A 72 -4.50 -8.93 1.97
CA ALA A 72 -5.10 -10.26 2.06
C ALA A 72 -4.29 -11.30 1.26
N TRP A 73 -3.83 -10.94 0.06
CA TRP A 73 -2.97 -11.81 -0.76
C TRP A 73 -1.61 -12.10 -0.11
N LEU A 74 -0.96 -11.08 0.46
CA LEU A 74 0.32 -11.26 1.14
C LEU A 74 0.19 -12.09 2.42
N LEU A 75 -0.88 -11.88 3.20
CA LEU A 75 -1.18 -12.68 4.39
C LEU A 75 -1.51 -14.13 4.03
N TYR A 76 -2.22 -14.36 2.93
CA TYR A 76 -2.46 -15.71 2.41
C TYR A 76 -1.14 -16.40 2.03
N ALA A 77 -0.26 -15.73 1.29
CA ALA A 77 1.05 -16.25 0.95
C ALA A 77 1.92 -16.56 2.19
N LEU A 78 1.88 -15.68 3.20
CA LEU A 78 2.57 -15.86 4.48
C LEU A 78 2.02 -17.07 5.25
N SER A 79 0.69 -17.23 5.29
CA SER A 79 0.04 -18.37 5.94
C SER A 79 0.46 -19.70 5.32
N GLY A 80 0.69 -19.73 4.00
CA GLY A 80 1.19 -20.90 3.29
C GLY A 80 2.63 -21.30 3.68
N VAL A 81 3.46 -20.35 4.12
CA VAL A 81 4.78 -20.63 4.68
C VAL A 81 4.65 -21.22 6.09
N CYS A 82 3.81 -20.63 6.94
CA CYS A 82 3.61 -21.08 8.32
C CYS A 82 2.94 -22.45 8.45
N ARG A 83 2.15 -22.88 7.46
CA ARG A 83 1.50 -24.21 7.44
C ARG A 83 2.37 -25.36 6.94
N ARG A 84 3.53 -25.06 6.34
CA ARG A 84 4.45 -26.06 5.78
C ARG A 84 5.71 -26.29 6.64
N TYR A 85 5.78 -25.60 7.77
CA TYR A 85 6.76 -25.81 8.84
C TYR A 85 6.10 -26.48 10.05
#